data_AF-A0A1L7VEY6-F1
#
_entry.id   AF-A0A1L7VEY6-F1
#
_cell.length_a   1.000
_cell.length_b   1.000
_cell.length_c   1.000
_cell.angle_alpha   90.00
_cell.angle_beta   90.00
_cell.angle_gamma   90.00
#
_symmetry.space_group_name_H-M   'P 1'
#
loop_
_entity.id
_entity.type
_entity.pdbx_description
1 polymer ?
#
loop_
_entity_poly.entity_id
_entity_poly.type
_entity_poly.pdbx_seq_one_letter_code
_entity_poly.pdbx_strand_id
1 'polypeptide(L)'
;MADPLSISASIAGLVALADLVFRSGTKYVKGYRGTPTEVGNLMREVRSLSVILHNLSLVAFDLEETERPETTAAVHEPPPALQPHYLHDCHQLLRRLETGLSRIEASLDSGSGRQRLQARLKWPFTSTESKDMIQDIQRYNQIIHTALAADSLAKLKHCLSRQIEMKDGLEKINRTAEKILDIQVKIALDTKRNQVLEDFGQFNPRGEYETNNRLRHDLTGLWLTQGPEFDCWYSTPASRLWCSGIPGAGKSVLFCSRD
;
A
#
# COMPACT_ATOMS: atom_id res chain seq x y z
N MET A 1 -1.94 34.08 -14.63
CA MET A 1 -0.60 34.35 -14.07
C MET A 1 0.21 33.12 -14.43
N ALA A 2 1.26 33.31 -15.22
CA ALA A 2 1.83 32.32 -16.15
C ALA A 2 2.00 30.92 -15.56
N ASP A 3 1.43 29.91 -16.23
CA ASP A 3 1.85 28.52 -16.05
C ASP A 3 3.34 28.44 -16.39
N PRO A 4 4.22 28.19 -15.41
CA PRO A 4 5.59 27.84 -15.72
C PRO A 4 5.51 26.46 -16.37
N LEU A 5 6.07 26.31 -17.57
CA LEU A 5 6.22 25.03 -18.29
C LEU A 5 6.33 23.86 -17.31
N SER A 6 5.35 22.96 -17.28
CA SER A 6 5.35 21.90 -16.27
C SER A 6 6.60 21.03 -16.39
N ILE A 7 6.99 20.41 -15.29
CA ILE A 7 8.24 19.63 -15.20
C ILE A 7 8.20 18.50 -16.23
N SER A 8 7.03 17.87 -16.41
CA SER A 8 6.81 16.86 -17.44
C SER A 8 7.05 17.39 -18.86
N ALA A 9 6.60 18.61 -19.17
CA ALA A 9 6.84 19.24 -20.48
C ALA A 9 8.34 19.53 -20.71
N SER A 10 9.08 19.95 -19.68
CA SER A 10 10.53 20.16 -19.75
C SER A 10 11.28 18.85 -20.04
N ILE A 11 10.92 17.75 -19.35
CA ILE A 11 11.51 16.43 -19.56
C ILE A 11 11.14 15.88 -20.95
N ALA A 12 9.91 16.08 -21.42
CA ALA A 12 9.51 15.70 -22.76
C ALA A 12 10.33 16.43 -23.84
N GLY A 13 10.68 17.71 -23.62
CA GLY A 13 11.59 18.47 -24.47
C GLY A 13 13.00 17.85 -24.52
N LEU A 14 13.50 17.37 -23.38
CA LEU A 14 14.76 16.63 -23.28
C LEU A 14 14.74 15.30 -24.06
N VAL A 15 13.64 14.54 -23.96
CA VAL A 15 13.44 13.29 -24.73
C VAL A 15 13.47 13.57 -26.23
N ALA A 16 12.73 14.57 -26.68
CA ALA A 16 12.70 14.95 -28.10
C ALA A 16 14.09 15.34 -28.62
N LEU A 17 14.89 16.03 -27.80
CA LEU A 17 16.25 16.41 -28.12
C LEU A 17 17.17 15.18 -28.22
N ALA A 18 17.11 14.27 -27.24
CA ALA A 18 17.90 13.04 -27.24
C ALA A 18 17.59 12.17 -28.47
N ASP A 19 16.32 12.08 -28.85
CA ASP A 19 15.87 11.38 -30.05
C ASP A 19 16.40 12.02 -31.34
N LEU A 20 16.41 13.35 -31.42
CA LEU A 20 16.98 14.07 -32.55
C LEU A 20 18.48 13.77 -32.70
N VAL A 21 19.24 13.87 -31.61
CA VAL A 21 20.67 13.56 -31.57
C VAL A 21 20.92 12.11 -32.00
N PHE A 22 20.14 11.16 -31.48
CA PHE A 22 20.25 9.75 -31.84
C PHE A 22 19.95 9.51 -33.32
N ARG A 23 18.92 10.13 -33.88
CA ARG A 23 18.57 10.00 -35.30
C ARG A 23 19.67 10.55 -36.20
N SER A 24 20.18 11.75 -35.92
CA SER A 24 21.26 12.36 -36.71
C SER A 24 22.57 11.58 -36.58
N GLY A 25 22.94 11.15 -35.37
CA GLY A 25 24.16 10.36 -35.17
C GLY A 25 24.07 8.94 -35.75
N THR A 26 22.91 8.29 -35.72
CA THR A 26 22.74 6.97 -36.37
C THR A 26 22.76 7.05 -37.90
N LYS A 27 22.22 8.13 -38.49
CA LYS A 27 22.39 8.41 -39.94
C LYS A 27 23.88 8.53 -40.28
N TYR A 28 24.66 9.23 -39.46
CA TYR A 28 26.11 9.34 -39.63
C TYR A 28 26.81 7.98 -39.56
N VAL A 29 26.54 7.17 -38.53
CA VAL A 29 27.13 5.83 -38.35
C VAL A 29 26.82 4.91 -39.53
N LYS A 30 25.59 4.93 -40.04
CA LYS A 30 25.17 4.09 -41.19
C LYS A 30 25.73 4.58 -42.53
N GLY A 31 25.95 5.89 -42.66
CA GLY A 31 26.43 6.50 -43.89
C GLY A 31 27.91 6.28 -44.17
N TYR A 32 28.69 5.79 -43.20
CA TYR A 32 30.15 5.75 -43.30
C TYR A 32 30.77 4.43 -42.83
N ARG A 33 31.58 3.82 -43.71
CA ARG A 33 32.24 2.51 -43.49
C ARG A 33 33.46 2.55 -42.55
N GLY A 34 33.90 3.73 -42.10
CA GLY A 34 35.07 3.91 -41.22
C GLY A 34 34.77 4.63 -39.91
N THR A 35 33.51 4.58 -39.45
CA THR A 35 33.06 5.33 -38.27
C THR A 35 33.83 4.91 -37.02
N PRO A 36 34.37 5.86 -36.23
CA PRO A 36 35.03 5.54 -34.97
C PRO A 36 34.06 4.79 -34.04
N THR A 37 34.55 3.75 -33.38
CA THR A 37 33.76 2.95 -32.42
C THR A 37 33.12 3.80 -31.32
N GLU A 38 33.77 4.92 -30.99
CA GLU A 38 33.35 5.94 -30.03
C GLU A 38 32.01 6.57 -30.42
N VAL A 39 31.76 6.82 -31.71
CA VAL A 39 30.48 7.39 -32.17
C VAL A 39 29.35 6.39 -31.97
N GLY A 40 29.58 5.11 -32.27
CA GLY A 40 28.60 4.05 -32.02
C GLY A 40 28.29 3.87 -30.54
N ASN A 41 29.33 3.94 -29.69
CA ASN A 41 29.17 3.88 -28.23
C ASN A 41 28.39 5.09 -27.71
N LEU A 42 28.74 6.30 -28.15
CA LEU A 42 28.01 7.52 -27.80
C LEU A 42 26.53 7.44 -28.18
N MET A 43 26.19 6.97 -29.38
CA MET A 43 24.79 6.81 -29.77
C MET A 43 24.05 5.77 -28.94
N ARG A 44 24.73 4.71 -28.48
CA ARG A 44 24.14 3.74 -27.56
C ARG A 44 23.81 4.37 -26.21
N GLU A 45 24.71 5.19 -25.69
CA GLU A 45 24.51 5.91 -24.42
C GLU A 45 23.41 6.97 -24.53
N VAL A 46 23.36 7.74 -25.62
CA VAL A 46 22.27 8.70 -25.89
C VAL A 46 20.91 7.99 -25.97
N ARG A 47 20.86 6.81 -26.59
CA ARG A 47 19.63 5.99 -26.62
C ARG A 47 19.22 5.55 -25.22
N SER A 48 20.17 5.09 -24.42
CA SER A 48 19.92 4.72 -23.02
C SER A 48 19.34 5.91 -22.24
N LEU A 49 19.93 7.09 -22.43
CA LEU A 49 19.45 8.33 -21.83
C LEU A 49 18.04 8.71 -22.27
N SER A 50 17.71 8.59 -23.56
CA SER A 50 16.35 8.84 -24.07
C SER A 50 15.31 7.95 -23.37
N VAL A 51 15.61 6.65 -23.21
CA VAL A 51 14.71 5.70 -22.53
C VAL A 51 14.51 6.09 -21.06
N ILE A 52 15.58 6.42 -20.34
CA ILE A 52 15.50 6.80 -18.92
C ILE A 52 14.75 8.14 -18.76
N LEU A 53 14.99 9.11 -19.64
CA LEU A 53 14.27 10.38 -19.65
C LEU A 53 12.78 10.19 -19.98
N HIS A 54 12.44 9.26 -20.86
CA HIS A 54 11.05 8.92 -21.15
C HIS A 54 10.35 8.33 -19.92
N ASN A 55 11.00 7.39 -19.22
CA ASN A 55 10.47 6.85 -17.96
C ASN A 55 10.29 7.96 -16.91
N LEU A 56 11.24 8.89 -16.83
CA LEU A 56 11.13 10.05 -15.94
C LEU A 56 9.96 10.96 -16.35
N SER A 57 9.72 11.15 -17.64
CA SER A 57 8.58 11.92 -18.15
C SER A 57 7.24 11.30 -17.76
N LEU A 58 7.12 9.97 -17.80
CA LEU A 58 5.90 9.25 -17.39
C LEU A 58 5.66 9.44 -15.89
N VAL A 59 6.70 9.29 -15.06
CA VAL A 59 6.60 9.50 -13.62
C VAL A 59 6.25 10.96 -13.29
N ALA A 60 6.84 11.93 -13.99
CA ALA A 60 6.52 13.35 -13.79
C ALA A 60 5.07 13.68 -14.16
N PHE A 61 4.56 13.11 -15.26
CA PHE A 61 3.17 13.28 -15.68
C PHE A 61 2.18 12.69 -14.65
N ASP A 62 2.42 11.45 -14.20
CA ASP A 62 1.57 10.79 -13.21
C ASP A 62 1.52 11.58 -11.88
N LEU A 63 2.66 12.18 -11.47
CA LEU A 63 2.73 13.02 -10.27
C LEU A 63 1.97 14.33 -10.44
N GLU A 64 2.13 15.03 -11.58
CA GLU A 64 1.40 16.26 -11.89
C GLU A 64 -0.12 16.04 -11.97
N GLU A 65 -0.58 14.87 -12.43
CA GLU A 65 -2.01 14.53 -12.48
C GLU A 65 -2.57 14.10 -11.11
N THR A 66 -1.75 13.51 -10.25
CA THR A 66 -2.16 13.02 -8.92
C THR A 66 -2.14 14.12 -7.84
N GLU A 67 -1.34 15.17 -8.01
CA GLU A 67 -1.31 16.35 -7.12
C GLU A 67 -2.62 17.15 -7.21
N ARG A 68 -3.65 16.74 -6.44
CA ARG A 68 -4.67 17.69 -5.97
C ARG A 68 -4.01 18.69 -5.03
N PRO A 69 -4.43 19.97 -5.04
CA PRO A 69 -3.90 20.99 -4.14
C PRO A 69 -4.41 20.73 -2.71
N GLU A 70 -3.79 19.78 -2.02
CA GLU A 70 -3.98 19.62 -0.58
C GLU A 70 -3.01 20.55 0.13
N THR A 71 -3.56 21.66 0.58
CA THR A 71 -2.96 22.65 1.47
C THR A 71 -2.64 22.00 2.82
N THR A 72 -1.60 21.17 2.89
CA THR A 72 -1.09 20.67 4.18
C THR A 72 0.38 20.98 4.31
N ALA A 73 0.62 21.98 5.15
CA ALA A 73 1.87 22.42 5.74
C ALA A 73 3.00 21.38 5.76
N ALA A 74 4.10 21.74 5.10
CA ALA A 74 5.50 21.49 5.48
C ALA A 74 5.75 20.29 6.43
N VAL A 75 5.50 19.08 5.95
CA VAL A 75 6.23 17.92 6.43
C VAL A 75 7.60 17.98 5.77
N HIS A 76 8.64 17.68 6.53
CA HIS A 76 10.04 17.64 6.08
C HIS A 76 10.18 16.63 4.93
N GLU A 77 9.92 17.07 3.70
CA GLU A 77 10.13 16.26 2.52
C GLU A 77 11.64 16.05 2.37
N PRO A 78 12.10 14.80 2.20
CA PRO A 78 13.48 14.55 1.86
C PRO A 78 13.84 15.32 0.59
N PRO A 79 15.08 15.83 0.47
CA PRO A 79 15.49 16.54 -0.72
C PRO A 79 15.19 15.68 -1.97
N PRO A 80 14.74 16.29 -3.08
CA PRO A 80 14.34 15.55 -4.25
C PRO A 80 15.50 14.65 -4.70
N ALA A 81 15.20 13.36 -4.90
CA ALA A 81 16.20 12.36 -5.27
C ALA A 81 16.94 12.73 -6.58
N LEU A 82 16.30 13.55 -7.43
CA LEU A 82 16.89 14.14 -8.61
C LEU A 82 16.97 15.67 -8.48
N GLN A 83 18.19 16.21 -8.45
CA GLN A 83 18.39 17.65 -8.40
C GLN A 83 18.21 18.28 -9.81
N PRO A 84 17.54 19.44 -9.93
CA PRO A 84 17.23 20.06 -11.23
C PRO A 84 18.45 20.36 -12.11
N HIS A 85 19.63 20.60 -11.53
CA HIS A 85 20.83 20.89 -12.30
C HIS A 85 21.29 19.71 -13.15
N TYR A 86 21.04 18.46 -12.73
CA TYR A 86 21.42 17.29 -13.55
C TYR A 86 20.61 17.24 -14.86
N LEU A 87 19.35 17.67 -14.84
CA LEU A 87 18.53 17.79 -16.05
C LEU A 87 18.99 18.95 -16.93
N HIS A 88 19.40 20.06 -16.31
CA HIS A 88 19.99 21.20 -17.03
C HIS A 88 21.30 20.81 -17.72
N ASP A 89 22.18 20.11 -17.02
CA ASP A 89 23.47 19.66 -17.58
C ASP A 89 23.24 18.65 -18.72
N CYS A 90 22.29 17.72 -18.56
CA CYS A 90 21.85 16.82 -19.63
C CYS A 90 21.39 17.61 -20.85
N HIS A 91 20.57 18.64 -20.64
CA HIS A 91 20.08 19.50 -21.72
C HIS A 91 21.23 20.19 -22.45
N GLN A 92 22.20 20.75 -21.71
CA GLN A 92 23.35 21.42 -22.30
C GLN A 92 24.23 20.46 -23.11
N LEU A 93 24.48 19.25 -22.59
CA LEU A 93 25.26 18.23 -23.28
C LEU A 93 24.57 17.77 -24.57
N LEU A 94 23.27 17.48 -24.48
CA LEU A 94 22.46 17.09 -25.63
C LEU A 94 22.39 18.21 -26.68
N ARG A 95 22.25 19.48 -26.27
CA ARG A 95 22.33 20.63 -27.18
C ARG A 95 23.68 20.77 -27.86
N ARG A 96 24.78 20.52 -27.13
CA ARG A 96 26.13 20.52 -27.72
C ARG A 96 26.25 19.44 -28.79
N LEU A 97 25.73 18.23 -28.53
CA LEU A 97 25.70 17.15 -29.52
C LEU A 97 24.83 17.51 -30.74
N GLU A 98 23.63 18.03 -30.52
CA GLU A 98 22.71 18.45 -31.58
C GLU A 98 23.33 19.52 -32.47
N THR A 99 23.84 20.60 -31.89
CA THR A 99 24.50 21.66 -32.66
C THR A 99 25.73 21.19 -33.43
N GLY A 100 26.52 20.27 -32.87
CA GLY A 100 27.64 19.64 -33.59
C GLY A 100 27.20 18.82 -34.81
N LEU A 101 26.14 18.02 -34.65
CA LEU A 101 25.57 17.20 -35.71
C LEU A 101 24.86 18.04 -36.79
N SER A 102 24.06 19.04 -36.38
CA SER A 102 23.35 19.96 -37.28
C SER A 102 24.31 20.79 -38.14
N ARG A 103 25.50 21.16 -37.62
CA ARG A 103 26.55 21.82 -38.41
C ARG A 103 27.09 20.92 -39.52
N ILE A 104 27.24 19.61 -39.26
CA ILE A 104 27.64 18.66 -40.30
C ILE A 104 26.53 18.56 -41.35
N GLU A 105 25.28 18.37 -40.93
CA GLU A 105 24.13 18.29 -41.86
C GLU A 105 24.05 19.53 -42.77
N ALA A 106 24.15 20.75 -42.21
CA ALA A 106 24.15 21.99 -43.00
C ALA A 106 25.35 22.10 -43.97
N SER A 107 26.53 21.62 -43.58
CA SER A 107 27.71 21.60 -44.45
C SER A 107 27.58 20.58 -45.60
N LEU A 108 26.80 19.51 -45.40
CA LEU A 108 26.48 18.54 -46.44
C LEU A 108 25.49 19.11 -47.45
N ASP A 109 24.53 19.91 -47.01
CA ASP A 109 23.51 20.46 -47.90
C ASP A 109 24.06 21.60 -48.79
N SER A 110 24.98 22.43 -48.26
CA SER A 110 25.50 23.63 -48.93
C SER A 110 26.81 23.47 -49.70
N GLY A 111 27.57 22.38 -49.51
CA GLY A 111 28.93 22.23 -50.06
C GLY A 111 29.03 21.76 -51.52
N SER A 112 30.12 22.15 -52.19
CA SER A 112 30.54 21.55 -53.48
C SER A 112 30.82 20.04 -53.35
N GLY A 113 30.77 19.25 -54.43
CA GLY A 113 30.86 17.77 -54.38
C GLY A 113 32.06 17.21 -53.59
N ARG A 114 33.20 17.91 -53.58
CA ARG A 114 34.39 17.56 -52.76
C ARG A 114 34.26 17.96 -51.29
N GLN A 115 33.64 19.11 -50.99
CA GLN A 115 33.31 19.52 -49.61
C GLN A 115 32.29 18.58 -48.98
N ARG A 116 31.30 18.11 -49.74
CA ARG A 116 30.35 17.08 -49.29
C ARG A 116 31.08 15.80 -48.89
N LEU A 117 32.05 15.35 -49.68
CA LEU A 117 32.86 14.18 -49.34
C LEU A 117 33.72 14.40 -48.08
N GLN A 118 34.35 15.57 -47.93
CA GLN A 118 35.17 15.89 -46.75
C GLN A 118 34.35 16.09 -45.46
N ALA A 119 33.19 16.75 -45.55
CA ALA A 119 32.25 16.89 -44.44
C ALA A 119 31.66 15.53 -44.03
N ARG A 120 31.44 14.61 -44.97
CA ARG A 120 31.03 13.21 -44.68
C ARG A 120 32.07 12.44 -43.87
N LEU A 121 33.35 12.83 -43.92
CA LEU A 121 34.46 12.12 -43.30
C LEU A 121 34.80 12.62 -41.89
N LYS A 122 34.29 13.78 -41.46
CA LYS A 122 34.68 14.40 -40.19
C LYS A 122 33.53 14.39 -39.20
N TRP A 123 33.64 13.53 -38.18
CA TRP A 123 32.89 13.64 -36.93
C TRP A 123 33.17 15.03 -36.31
N PRO A 124 32.18 15.72 -35.71
CA PRO A 124 32.32 17.12 -35.33
C PRO A 124 33.13 17.31 -34.04
N PHE A 125 33.40 16.22 -33.33
CA PHE A 125 34.12 16.23 -32.05
C PHE A 125 35.43 15.44 -32.17
N THR A 126 36.37 15.76 -31.29
CA THR A 126 37.60 14.97 -31.14
C THR A 126 37.31 13.63 -30.44
N SER A 127 38.23 12.66 -30.54
CA SER A 127 38.10 11.37 -29.84
C SER A 127 38.04 11.57 -28.31
N THR A 128 38.82 12.52 -27.77
CA THR A 128 38.81 12.89 -26.35
C THR A 128 37.47 13.49 -25.94
N GLU A 129 36.97 14.51 -26.66
CA GLU A 129 35.65 15.08 -26.36
C GLU A 129 34.52 14.05 -26.45
N SER A 130 34.59 13.13 -27.41
CA SER A 130 33.59 12.07 -27.55
C SER A 130 33.63 11.11 -26.37
N LYS A 131 34.82 10.79 -25.84
CA LYS A 131 34.98 9.96 -24.64
C LYS A 131 34.47 10.68 -23.39
N ASP A 132 34.77 11.97 -23.25
CA ASP A 132 34.29 12.78 -22.13
C ASP A 132 32.75 12.85 -22.14
N MET A 133 32.16 13.09 -23.32
CA MET A 133 30.69 13.08 -23.50
C MET A 133 30.06 11.72 -23.18
N ILE A 134 30.71 10.61 -23.54
CA ILE A 134 30.25 9.27 -23.17
C ILE A 134 30.23 9.12 -21.64
N GLN A 135 31.31 9.52 -20.96
CA GLN A 135 31.40 9.44 -19.50
C GLN A 135 30.35 10.31 -18.81
N ASP A 136 30.13 11.52 -19.30
CA ASP A 136 29.11 12.42 -18.77
C ASP A 136 27.70 11.82 -18.94
N ILE A 137 27.36 11.30 -20.13
CA ILE A 137 26.05 10.66 -20.36
C ILE A 137 25.88 9.43 -19.46
N GLN A 138 26.92 8.60 -19.32
CA GLN A 138 26.89 7.44 -18.41
C GLN A 138 26.65 7.86 -16.96
N ARG A 139 27.30 8.93 -16.52
CA ARG A 139 27.08 9.51 -15.18
C ARG A 139 25.64 9.97 -15.01
N TYR A 140 25.09 10.72 -15.96
CA TYR A 140 23.70 11.19 -15.89
C TYR A 140 22.69 10.05 -15.94
N ASN A 141 22.92 9.04 -16.80
CA ASN A 141 22.13 7.81 -16.83
C ASN A 141 22.07 7.16 -15.45
N GLN A 142 23.23 6.99 -14.80
CA GLN A 142 23.31 6.36 -13.48
C GLN A 142 22.57 7.18 -12.41
N ILE A 143 22.71 8.51 -12.43
CA ILE A 143 22.05 9.40 -11.47
C ILE A 143 20.53 9.33 -11.63
N ILE A 144 20.02 9.50 -12.86
CA ILE A 144 18.57 9.50 -13.10
C ILE A 144 17.97 8.12 -12.78
N HIS A 145 18.64 7.04 -13.17
CA HIS A 145 18.20 5.68 -12.86
C HIS A 145 18.15 5.41 -11.35
N THR A 146 19.17 5.85 -10.60
CA THR A 146 19.21 5.67 -9.15
C THR A 146 18.12 6.47 -8.45
N ALA A 147 17.86 7.70 -8.90
CA ALA A 147 16.78 8.53 -8.39
C ALA A 147 15.40 7.91 -8.65
N LEU A 148 15.15 7.42 -9.87
CA LEU A 148 13.92 6.70 -10.21
C LEU A 148 13.74 5.42 -9.38
N ALA A 149 14.83 4.66 -9.18
CA ALA A 149 14.79 3.46 -8.34
C ALA A 149 14.45 3.80 -6.88
N ALA A 150 15.03 4.87 -6.33
CA ALA A 150 14.74 5.33 -4.98
C ALA A 150 13.27 5.75 -4.81
N ASP A 151 12.70 6.48 -5.77
CA ASP A 151 11.28 6.86 -5.77
C ASP A 151 10.36 5.63 -5.83
N SER A 152 10.67 4.68 -6.74
CA SER A 152 9.91 3.44 -6.86
C SER A 152 9.93 2.63 -5.56
N LEU A 153 11.08 2.60 -4.87
CA LEU A 153 11.22 1.91 -3.59
C LEU A 153 10.45 2.62 -2.47
N ALA A 154 10.43 3.95 -2.46
CA ALA A 154 9.63 4.73 -1.51
C ALA A 154 8.13 4.48 -1.69
N LYS A 155 7.64 4.46 -2.94
CA LYS A 155 6.25 4.11 -3.27
C LYS A 155 5.91 2.66 -2.90
N LEU A 156 6.80 1.72 -3.19
CA LEU A 156 6.63 0.32 -2.77
C LEU A 156 6.53 0.19 -1.25
N LYS A 157 7.41 0.87 -0.50
CA LYS A 157 7.34 0.92 0.96
C LYS A 157 5.99 1.44 1.44
N HIS A 158 5.49 2.53 0.85
CA HIS A 158 4.19 3.09 1.20
C HIS A 158 3.03 2.11 0.92
N CYS A 159 3.04 1.44 -0.24
CA CYS A 159 2.06 0.41 -0.58
C CYS A 159 2.07 -0.76 0.41
N LEU A 160 3.26 -1.23 0.80
CA LEU A 160 3.41 -2.31 1.78
C LEU A 160 2.92 -1.89 3.17
N SER A 161 3.22 -0.67 3.62
CA SER A 161 2.70 -0.14 4.87
C SER A 161 1.17 -0.07 4.88
N ARG A 162 0.56 0.46 3.81
CA ARG A 162 -0.90 0.50 3.66
C ARG A 162 -1.53 -0.90 3.64
N GLN A 163 -0.83 -1.90 3.09
CA GLN A 163 -1.29 -3.28 3.11
C GLN A 163 -1.33 -3.86 4.53
N ILE A 164 -0.34 -3.54 5.37
CA ILE A 164 -0.31 -3.95 6.78
C ILE A 164 -1.50 -3.32 7.52
N GLU A 165 -1.72 -2.02 7.35
CA GLU A 165 -2.86 -1.31 7.97
C GLU A 165 -4.21 -1.88 7.54
N MET A 166 -4.35 -2.23 6.26
CA MET A 166 -5.58 -2.85 5.74
C MET A 166 -5.81 -4.24 6.34
N LYS A 167 -4.75 -5.04 6.51
CA LYS A 167 -4.85 -6.35 7.18
C LYS A 167 -5.30 -6.17 8.64
N ASP A 168 -4.70 -5.24 9.37
CA ASP A 168 -5.07 -4.92 10.76
C ASP A 168 -6.53 -4.44 10.86
N GLY A 169 -6.96 -3.60 9.92
CA GLY A 169 -8.35 -3.16 9.80
C GLY A 169 -9.31 -4.32 9.56
N LEU A 170 -8.96 -5.25 8.67
CA LEU A 170 -9.76 -6.44 8.38
C LEU A 170 -9.86 -7.37 9.59
N GLU A 171 -8.76 -7.59 10.32
CA GLU A 171 -8.78 -8.37 11.56
C GLU A 171 -9.70 -7.74 12.62
N LYS A 172 -9.68 -6.41 12.76
CA LYS A 172 -10.59 -5.69 13.67
C LYS A 172 -12.06 -5.84 13.25
N ILE A 173 -12.36 -5.75 11.96
CA ILE A 173 -13.71 -5.96 11.42
C ILE A 173 -14.16 -7.39 11.73
N ASN A 174 -13.32 -8.39 11.48
CA ASN A 174 -13.66 -9.78 11.73
C ASN A 174 -13.99 -10.03 13.21
N ARG A 175 -13.14 -9.54 14.13
CA ARG A 175 -13.40 -9.63 15.59
C ARG A 175 -14.69 -8.92 16.00
N THR A 176 -15.02 -7.81 15.34
CA THR A 176 -16.26 -7.07 15.61
C THR A 176 -17.48 -7.84 15.11
N ALA A 177 -17.40 -8.42 13.92
CA ALA A 177 -18.44 -9.26 13.35
C ALA A 177 -18.72 -10.50 14.24
N GLU A 178 -17.66 -11.18 14.70
CA GLU A 178 -17.78 -12.31 15.64
C GLU A 178 -18.50 -11.92 16.93
N LYS A 179 -18.16 -10.76 17.52
CA LYS A 179 -18.85 -10.25 18.72
C LYS A 179 -20.31 -9.92 18.48
N ILE A 180 -20.64 -9.30 17.34
CA ILE A 180 -22.03 -9.00 16.99
C ILE A 180 -22.83 -10.30 16.87
N LEU A 181 -22.24 -11.33 16.26
CA LEU A 181 -22.90 -12.61 16.06
C LEU A 181 -23.16 -13.32 17.40
N ASP A 182 -22.20 -13.31 18.33
CA ASP A 182 -22.38 -13.83 19.70
C ASP A 182 -23.51 -13.10 20.45
N ILE A 183 -23.57 -11.77 20.36
CA ILE A 183 -24.64 -10.97 20.98
C ILE A 183 -26.00 -11.34 20.36
N GLN A 184 -26.09 -11.45 19.04
CA GLN A 184 -27.33 -11.83 18.36
C GLN A 184 -27.82 -13.23 18.77
N VAL A 185 -26.91 -14.20 18.87
CA VAL A 185 -27.22 -15.55 19.34
C VAL A 185 -27.75 -15.51 20.77
N LYS A 186 -27.10 -14.77 21.68
CA LYS A 186 -27.58 -14.61 23.06
C LYS A 186 -28.96 -13.98 23.13
N ILE A 187 -29.20 -12.90 22.40
CA ILE A 187 -30.53 -12.26 22.34
C ILE A 187 -31.60 -13.24 21.85
N ALA A 188 -31.32 -14.02 20.80
CA ALA A 188 -32.26 -15.00 20.28
C ALA A 188 -32.55 -16.12 21.29
N LEU A 189 -31.53 -16.62 21.99
CA LEU A 189 -31.67 -17.63 23.04
C LEU A 189 -32.46 -17.09 24.24
N ASP A 190 -32.16 -15.89 24.71
CA ASP A 190 -32.88 -15.23 25.82
C ASP A 190 -34.34 -14.96 25.46
N THR A 191 -34.60 -14.54 24.22
CA THR A 191 -35.98 -14.37 23.72
C THR A 191 -36.73 -15.69 23.76
N LYS A 192 -36.10 -16.77 23.29
CA LYS A 192 -36.74 -18.09 23.31
C LYS A 192 -36.96 -18.61 24.73
N ARG A 193 -35.99 -18.39 25.62
CA ARG A 193 -36.08 -18.73 27.05
C ARG A 193 -37.24 -17.98 27.71
N ASN A 194 -37.35 -16.67 27.48
CA ASN A 194 -38.43 -15.86 28.02
C ASN A 194 -39.79 -16.30 27.49
N GLN A 195 -39.90 -16.63 26.21
CA GLN A 195 -41.13 -17.19 25.65
C GLN A 195 -41.55 -18.48 26.36
N VAL A 196 -40.61 -19.42 26.59
CA VAL A 196 -40.89 -20.65 27.34
C VAL A 196 -41.34 -20.32 28.77
N LEU A 197 -40.68 -19.35 29.43
CA LEU A 197 -41.09 -18.92 30.76
C LEU A 197 -42.48 -18.28 30.77
N GLU A 198 -42.89 -17.56 29.73
CA GLU A 198 -44.24 -17.00 29.61
C GLU A 198 -45.28 -18.09 29.33
N ASP A 199 -45.01 -18.99 28.38
CA ASP A 199 -45.91 -20.07 27.97
C ASP A 199 -46.23 -21.03 29.13
N PHE A 200 -45.21 -21.37 29.94
CA PHE A 200 -45.33 -22.31 31.06
C PHE A 200 -45.45 -21.61 32.44
N GLY A 201 -45.14 -20.33 32.54
CA GLY A 201 -45.13 -19.55 33.78
C GLY A 201 -46.43 -18.81 34.05
N GLN A 202 -47.58 -19.48 33.92
CA GLN A 202 -48.88 -18.93 34.33
C GLN A 202 -48.91 -18.51 35.81
N PHE A 203 -47.99 -19.05 36.61
CA PHE A 203 -47.83 -18.77 38.02
C PHE A 203 -46.39 -18.33 38.29
N ASN A 204 -46.21 -17.15 38.89
CA ASN A 204 -44.91 -16.69 39.34
C ASN A 204 -44.68 -17.18 40.78
N PRO A 205 -43.90 -18.25 41.02
CA PRO A 205 -43.76 -18.87 42.34
C PRO A 205 -42.97 -18.00 43.34
N ARG A 206 -42.53 -16.81 42.91
CA ARG A 206 -41.70 -15.92 43.73
C ARG A 206 -42.43 -15.43 44.97
N GLY A 207 -43.73 -15.16 44.89
CA GLY A 207 -44.51 -14.71 46.04
C GLY A 207 -44.55 -15.80 47.12
N GLU A 208 -44.91 -17.02 46.74
CA GLU A 208 -44.99 -18.17 47.63
C GLU A 208 -43.61 -18.56 48.16
N TYR A 209 -42.57 -18.48 47.31
CA TYR A 209 -41.19 -18.67 47.71
C TYR A 209 -40.80 -17.65 48.79
N GLU A 210 -41.00 -16.35 48.57
CA GLU A 210 -40.65 -15.32 49.55
C GLU A 210 -41.41 -15.50 50.86
N THR A 211 -42.69 -15.88 50.82
CA THR A 211 -43.47 -16.23 52.02
C THR A 211 -42.90 -17.46 52.73
N ASN A 212 -42.63 -18.55 52.02
CA ASN A 212 -42.07 -19.78 52.60
C ASN A 212 -40.68 -19.54 53.19
N ASN A 213 -39.85 -18.70 52.55
CA ASN A 213 -38.53 -18.34 53.04
C ASN A 213 -38.61 -17.56 54.36
N ARG A 214 -39.61 -16.68 54.51
CA ARG A 214 -39.85 -15.94 55.77
C ARG A 214 -40.36 -16.84 56.90
N LEU A 215 -41.09 -17.91 56.56
CA LEU A 215 -41.58 -18.89 57.54
C LEU A 215 -40.51 -19.90 57.95
N ARG A 216 -39.40 -19.99 57.21
CA ARG A 216 -38.32 -20.92 57.48
C ARG A 216 -37.52 -20.45 58.69
N HIS A 217 -37.29 -21.36 59.64
CA HIS A 217 -36.33 -21.16 60.71
C HIS A 217 -34.93 -21.58 60.29
N ASP A 218 -33.91 -20.94 60.86
CA ASP A 218 -32.52 -21.34 60.70
C ASP A 218 -32.34 -22.83 61.05
N LEU A 219 -31.49 -23.53 60.29
CA LEU A 219 -31.24 -24.98 60.39
C LEU A 219 -32.39 -25.90 59.96
N THR A 220 -33.51 -25.37 59.47
CA THR A 220 -34.60 -26.19 58.88
C THR A 220 -34.03 -27.04 57.73
N GLY A 221 -34.26 -28.35 57.79
CA GLY A 221 -33.87 -29.31 56.76
C GLY A 221 -32.45 -29.87 56.86
N LEU A 222 -31.69 -29.51 57.90
CA LEU A 222 -30.34 -30.06 58.11
C LEU A 222 -30.33 -31.59 58.22
N TRP A 223 -31.36 -32.17 58.87
CA TRP A 223 -31.53 -33.62 58.99
C TRP A 223 -31.71 -34.32 57.63
N LEU A 224 -32.22 -33.61 56.62
CA LEU A 224 -32.39 -34.13 55.27
C LEU A 224 -31.09 -33.96 54.48
N THR A 225 -30.50 -32.76 54.47
CA THR A 225 -29.31 -32.45 53.67
C THR A 225 -28.03 -33.11 54.18
N GLN A 226 -27.97 -33.46 55.47
CA GLN A 226 -26.86 -34.22 56.07
C GLN A 226 -27.17 -35.73 56.20
N GLY A 227 -28.29 -36.17 55.63
CA GLY A 227 -28.70 -37.56 55.66
C GLY A 227 -28.02 -38.39 54.57
N PRO A 228 -27.78 -39.69 54.81
CA PRO A 228 -27.17 -40.58 53.83
C PRO A 228 -28.00 -40.73 52.54
N GLU A 229 -29.32 -40.53 52.63
CA GLU A 229 -30.24 -40.56 51.49
C GLU A 229 -30.00 -39.38 50.53
N PHE A 230 -29.77 -38.19 51.07
CA PHE A 230 -29.47 -37.00 50.28
C PHE A 230 -28.09 -37.09 49.65
N ASP A 231 -27.08 -37.55 50.39
CA ASP A 231 -25.72 -37.75 49.86
C ASP A 231 -25.69 -38.78 48.73
N CYS A 232 -26.44 -39.88 48.89
CA CYS A 232 -26.57 -40.90 47.85
C CYS A 232 -27.24 -40.35 46.59
N TRP A 233 -28.32 -39.57 46.76
CA TRP A 233 -28.99 -38.89 45.66
C TRP A 233 -28.07 -37.88 44.95
N TYR A 234 -27.41 -37.01 45.71
CA TYR A 234 -26.54 -35.96 45.19
C TYR A 234 -25.34 -36.53 44.42
N SER A 235 -24.76 -37.62 44.90
CA SER A 235 -23.56 -38.24 44.30
C SER A 235 -23.86 -39.16 43.12
N THR A 236 -25.12 -39.58 42.92
CA THR A 236 -25.50 -40.55 41.87
C THR A 236 -26.17 -39.85 40.68
N PRO A 237 -25.55 -39.83 39.48
CA PRO A 237 -26.16 -39.25 38.29
C PRO A 237 -27.52 -39.87 37.96
N ALA A 238 -28.49 -39.03 37.60
CA ALA A 238 -29.86 -39.41 37.23
C ALA A 238 -30.70 -40.11 38.33
N SER A 239 -30.28 -40.05 39.60
CA SER A 239 -31.08 -40.54 40.73
C SER A 239 -32.21 -39.57 41.11
N ARG A 240 -33.22 -40.05 41.84
CA ARG A 240 -34.39 -39.25 42.26
C ARG A 240 -34.63 -39.37 43.76
N LEU A 241 -34.77 -38.25 44.44
CA LEU A 241 -35.18 -38.17 45.85
C LEU A 241 -36.66 -37.80 45.93
N TRP A 242 -37.44 -38.55 46.72
CA TRP A 242 -38.87 -38.32 46.89
C TRP A 242 -39.21 -37.97 48.34
N CYS A 243 -39.63 -36.73 48.59
CA CYS A 243 -40.00 -36.28 49.93
C CYS A 243 -41.52 -36.28 50.11
N SER A 244 -42.04 -37.35 50.70
CA SER A 244 -43.46 -37.50 51.01
C SER A 244 -43.81 -37.01 52.43
N GLY A 245 -45.03 -36.51 52.60
CA GLY A 245 -45.56 -36.15 53.91
C GLY A 245 -46.99 -35.62 53.82
N ILE A 246 -47.71 -35.56 54.94
CA ILE A 246 -49.08 -35.06 54.98
C ILE A 246 -49.20 -33.62 54.44
N PRO A 247 -50.38 -33.19 53.96
CA PRO A 247 -50.64 -31.79 53.63
C PRO A 247 -50.29 -30.88 54.82
N GLY A 248 -49.65 -29.74 54.56
CA GLY A 248 -49.23 -28.80 55.61
C GLY A 248 -47.98 -29.19 56.41
N ALA A 249 -47.33 -30.34 56.13
CA ALA A 249 -46.10 -30.78 56.82
C ALA A 249 -44.84 -29.90 56.55
N GLY A 250 -44.98 -28.73 55.94
CA GLY A 250 -43.85 -27.81 55.71
C GLY A 250 -42.92 -28.17 54.54
N LYS A 251 -43.29 -29.11 53.67
CA LYS A 251 -42.47 -29.51 52.50
C LYS A 251 -41.99 -28.31 51.65
N SER A 252 -42.86 -27.35 51.36
CA SER A 252 -42.49 -26.16 50.57
C SER A 252 -41.53 -25.22 51.32
N VAL A 253 -41.64 -25.12 52.64
CA VAL A 253 -40.73 -24.34 53.50
C VAL A 253 -39.35 -25.01 53.56
N LEU A 254 -39.32 -26.34 53.59
CA LEU A 254 -38.09 -27.16 53.59
C LEU A 254 -37.23 -26.91 52.34
N PHE A 255 -37.86 -26.82 51.17
CA PHE A 255 -37.18 -26.66 49.87
C PHE A 255 -37.08 -25.22 49.38
N CYS A 256 -37.54 -24.26 50.19
CA CYS A 256 -37.35 -22.85 49.93
C CYS A 256 -36.01 -22.40 50.52
N SER A 257 -34.90 -22.65 49.81
CA SER A 257 -33.58 -22.07 50.12
C SER A 257 -32.92 -21.50 48.87
N ARG A 258 -32.19 -20.41 49.08
CA ARG A 258 -31.06 -20.04 48.22
C ARG A 258 -29.86 -20.83 48.72
N ASP A 259 -29.29 -21.67 47.87
CA ASP A 259 -27.87 -21.99 47.97
C ASP A 259 -27.04 -20.79 47.50
#